data_AF-A0A8C1ED88-F1
#
_entry.id   AF-A0A8C1ED88-F1
#
_cell.length_a   1.000
_cell.length_b   1.000
_cell.length_c   1.000
_cell.angle_alpha   90.00
_cell.angle_beta   90.00
_cell.angle_gamma   90.00
#
_symmetry.space_group_name_H-M   'P 1'
#
loop_
_entity.id
_entity.type
_entity.pdbx_description
1 polymer ?
#
loop_
_entity_poly.entity_id
_entity_poly.type
_entity_poly.pdbx_seq_one_letter_code
_entity_poly.pdbx_strand_id
1 'polypeptide(L)'
;MSSAPNGRKNRPRTAGTIFQIGSKPPSREPERRESSEALRAVADCRMVVQEFNTLVALYRELVISIGEISTDCPSLRAEMHKTRTKGCEMARTAHQNLSAISGPEDGEIHPEICRLFIQLQCCLEMYLTEMLKSVCLLGSLQLHRKGKHFSGATNVESKKEDSSDIPILEDTSSTPPDCPQTYFLVATDIENIERDMTEMKNLLSKLRETMPLPLKNQDDSSLLNLTPYPLVRQRKRRFFGLCCLVSS
;
A
#
# COMPACT_ATOMS: atom_id res chain seq x y z
N MET A 1 -46.48 -19.94 -72.51
CA MET A 1 -45.04 -19.95 -72.84
C MET A 1 -44.53 -21.38 -72.73
N SER A 2 -43.93 -21.83 -73.83
CA SER A 2 -43.10 -23.00 -74.14
C SER A 2 -42.91 -24.16 -73.13
N SER A 3 -43.35 -25.34 -73.60
CA SER A 3 -42.67 -26.64 -73.74
C SER A 3 -41.72 -27.23 -72.67
N ALA A 4 -42.03 -28.49 -72.33
CA ALA A 4 -41.30 -29.54 -71.59
C ALA A 4 -40.02 -30.06 -72.34
N PRO A 5 -39.39 -31.24 -72.07
CA PRO A 5 -39.49 -32.24 -70.97
C PRO A 5 -38.15 -32.92 -70.50
N ASN A 6 -38.26 -33.74 -69.44
CA ASN A 6 -37.61 -35.05 -69.14
C ASN A 6 -36.10 -35.36 -69.34
N GLY A 7 -35.50 -35.98 -68.30
CA GLY A 7 -34.55 -37.11 -68.45
C GLY A 7 -33.43 -37.22 -67.39
N ARG A 8 -33.60 -38.02 -66.32
CA ARG A 8 -33.03 -39.39 -66.11
C ARG A 8 -31.47 -39.50 -66.10
N LYS A 9 -30.86 -39.90 -64.96
CA LYS A 9 -30.11 -41.17 -64.75
C LYS A 9 -29.09 -41.15 -63.59
N ASN A 10 -28.89 -42.36 -63.06
CA ASN A 10 -28.14 -42.75 -61.87
C ASN A 10 -26.61 -42.69 -61.98
N ARG A 11 -26.00 -42.55 -60.79
CA ARG A 11 -24.63 -42.84 -60.31
C ARG A 11 -23.78 -43.84 -61.14
N PRO A 12 -22.45 -43.64 -61.14
CA PRO A 12 -21.49 -44.73 -60.99
C PRO A 12 -20.67 -44.62 -59.70
N ARG A 13 -20.49 -45.79 -59.06
CA ARG A 13 -19.59 -46.05 -57.93
C ARG A 13 -18.30 -46.57 -58.56
N THR A 14 -17.16 -45.97 -58.26
CA THR A 14 -15.85 -46.51 -58.67
C THR A 14 -14.98 -46.66 -57.43
N ALA A 15 -14.49 -47.88 -57.23
CA ALA A 15 -13.54 -48.25 -56.20
C ALA A 15 -12.15 -47.71 -56.55
N GLY A 16 -11.42 -47.23 -55.54
CA GLY A 16 -10.03 -46.82 -55.64
C GLY A 16 -9.40 -46.79 -54.25
N THR A 17 -8.68 -47.85 -53.91
CA THR A 17 -7.76 -47.93 -52.77
C THR A 17 -6.52 -47.08 -53.07
N ILE A 18 -6.07 -46.22 -52.14
CA ILE A 18 -4.67 -45.77 -51.98
C ILE A 18 -4.54 -45.10 -50.58
N PHE A 19 -3.49 -45.47 -49.86
CA PHE A 19 -3.08 -44.97 -48.56
C PHE A 19 -2.89 -43.44 -48.53
N GLN A 20 -3.41 -42.76 -47.50
CA GLN A 20 -2.80 -41.52 -46.99
C GLN A 20 -2.79 -41.49 -45.46
N ILE A 21 -1.55 -41.31 -44.99
CA ILE A 21 -1.07 -41.17 -43.63
C ILE A 21 -1.48 -39.80 -43.08
N GLY A 22 -1.87 -39.76 -41.80
CA GLY A 22 -1.71 -38.59 -40.94
C GLY A 22 -2.72 -37.44 -41.11
N SER A 23 -3.77 -37.44 -40.29
CA SER A 23 -4.41 -36.19 -39.85
C SER A 23 -4.71 -36.27 -38.35
N LYS A 24 -3.72 -35.89 -37.53
CA LYS A 24 -4.00 -35.43 -36.16
C LYS A 24 -4.81 -34.12 -36.28
N PRO A 25 -5.91 -33.96 -35.54
CA PRO A 25 -6.58 -32.66 -35.48
C PRO A 25 -5.64 -31.63 -34.85
N PRO A 26 -5.73 -30.33 -35.23
CA PRO A 26 -4.96 -29.30 -34.57
C PRO A 26 -5.42 -29.23 -33.11
N SER A 27 -4.48 -29.51 -32.21
CA SER A 27 -4.68 -29.36 -30.77
C SER A 27 -5.06 -27.91 -30.46
N ARG A 28 -6.34 -27.68 -30.17
CA ARG A 28 -6.88 -26.43 -29.59
C ARG A 28 -6.66 -26.35 -28.06
N GLU A 29 -5.87 -27.26 -27.48
CA GLU A 29 -5.62 -27.29 -26.05
C GLU A 29 -4.61 -26.25 -25.47
N PRO A 30 -3.62 -25.70 -26.20
CA PRO A 30 -2.62 -24.84 -25.56
C PRO A 30 -3.22 -23.50 -25.09
N GLU A 31 -4.00 -22.80 -25.93
CA GLU A 31 -4.59 -21.49 -25.58
C GLU A 31 -5.57 -21.55 -24.39
N ARG A 32 -6.33 -22.65 -24.26
CA ARG A 32 -7.33 -22.78 -23.18
C ARG A 32 -6.68 -23.02 -21.81
N ARG A 33 -5.55 -23.71 -21.76
CA ARG A 33 -4.79 -23.95 -20.53
C ARG A 33 -4.06 -22.70 -20.08
N GLU A 34 -3.42 -22.00 -21.03
CA GLU A 34 -2.69 -20.75 -20.78
C GLU A 34 -3.63 -19.63 -20.25
N SER A 35 -4.83 -19.50 -20.83
CA SER A 35 -5.85 -18.57 -20.32
C SER A 35 -6.31 -18.90 -18.89
N SER A 36 -6.45 -20.18 -18.54
CA SER A 36 -6.85 -20.60 -17.19
C SER A 36 -5.74 -20.40 -16.15
N GLU A 37 -4.48 -20.52 -16.56
CA GLU A 37 -3.31 -20.27 -15.71
C GLU A 37 -3.09 -18.77 -15.48
N ALA A 38 -3.23 -17.95 -16.53
CA ALA A 38 -3.17 -16.50 -16.42
C ALA A 38 -4.27 -15.93 -15.49
N LEU A 39 -5.51 -16.42 -15.61
CA LEU A 39 -6.60 -16.02 -14.72
C LEU A 39 -6.34 -16.40 -13.25
N ARG A 40 -5.72 -17.56 -13.00
CA ARG A 40 -5.31 -17.97 -11.65
C ARG A 40 -4.21 -17.06 -11.10
N ALA A 41 -3.18 -16.77 -11.89
CA ALA A 41 -2.10 -15.87 -11.49
C ALA A 41 -2.61 -14.45 -11.16
N VAL A 42 -3.58 -13.93 -11.91
CA VAL A 42 -4.25 -12.65 -11.61
C VAL A 42 -5.02 -12.73 -10.28
N ALA A 43 -5.72 -13.83 -10.01
CA ALA A 43 -6.44 -14.03 -8.75
C ALA A 43 -5.49 -14.12 -7.54
N ASP A 44 -4.37 -14.83 -7.70
CA ASP A 44 -3.34 -14.94 -6.67
C ASP A 44 -2.69 -13.57 -6.40
N CYS A 45 -2.36 -12.82 -7.45
CA CYS A 45 -1.83 -11.45 -7.33
C CYS A 45 -2.81 -10.53 -6.57
N ARG A 46 -4.11 -10.61 -6.88
CA ARG A 46 -5.15 -9.87 -6.15
C ARG A 46 -5.15 -10.21 -4.67
N MET A 47 -5.05 -11.49 -4.31
CA MET A 47 -5.03 -11.90 -2.91
C MET A 47 -3.84 -11.28 -2.17
N VAL A 48 -2.66 -11.30 -2.77
CA VAL A 48 -1.45 -10.70 -2.16
C VAL A 48 -1.60 -9.18 -1.99
N VAL A 49 -2.14 -8.47 -3.00
CA VAL A 49 -2.40 -7.02 -2.92
C VAL A 49 -3.41 -6.70 -1.80
N GLN A 50 -4.45 -7.53 -1.65
CA GLN A 50 -5.45 -7.37 -0.59
C GLN A 50 -4.86 -7.65 0.81
N GLU A 51 -4.03 -8.68 0.95
CA GLU A 51 -3.33 -8.97 2.20
C GLU A 51 -2.37 -7.84 2.57
N PHE A 52 -1.62 -7.31 1.61
CA PHE A 52 -0.78 -6.13 1.83
C PHE A 52 -1.60 -4.93 2.30
N ASN A 53 -2.72 -4.60 1.65
CA ASN A 53 -3.60 -3.52 2.08
C ASN A 53 -4.11 -3.71 3.53
N THR A 54 -4.40 -4.95 3.92
CA THR A 54 -4.79 -5.29 5.29
C THR A 54 -3.65 -5.01 6.28
N LEU A 55 -2.40 -5.35 5.92
CA LEU A 55 -1.22 -5.03 6.72
C LEU A 55 -0.97 -3.53 6.83
N VAL A 56 -1.24 -2.74 5.78
CA VAL A 56 -1.18 -1.27 5.84
C VAL A 56 -2.18 -0.72 6.84
N ALA A 57 -3.41 -1.25 6.85
CA ALA A 57 -4.43 -0.86 7.82
C ALA A 57 -4.03 -1.23 9.26
N LEU A 58 -3.55 -2.45 9.49
CA LEU A 58 -3.06 -2.89 10.80
C LEU A 58 -1.87 -2.06 11.26
N TYR A 59 -0.91 -1.77 10.38
CA TYR A 59 0.24 -0.93 10.72
C TYR A 59 -0.22 0.47 11.13
N ARG A 60 -1.19 1.06 10.43
CA ARG A 60 -1.78 2.35 10.80
C ARG A 60 -2.42 2.33 12.19
N GLU A 61 -3.15 1.28 12.56
CA GLU A 61 -3.72 1.14 13.91
C GLU A 61 -2.63 1.09 14.98
N LEU A 62 -1.54 0.38 14.73
CA LEU A 62 -0.39 0.34 15.64
C LEU A 62 0.32 1.70 15.73
N VAL A 63 0.45 2.43 14.61
CA VAL A 63 1.00 3.80 14.59
C VAL A 63 0.16 4.76 15.41
N ILE A 64 -1.18 4.67 15.31
CA ILE A 64 -2.10 5.43 16.16
C ILE A 64 -1.87 5.08 17.64
N SER A 65 -1.73 3.78 17.95
CA SER A 65 -1.50 3.29 19.31
C SER A 65 -0.18 3.79 19.92
N ILE A 66 0.88 4.01 19.11
CA ILE A 66 2.11 4.65 19.59
C ILE A 66 1.94 6.17 19.78
N GLY A 67 1.08 6.81 19.00
CA GLY A 67 0.77 8.23 19.14
C GLY A 67 0.14 8.58 20.50
N GLU A 68 -0.52 7.61 21.12
CA GLU A 68 -0.95 7.66 22.51
C GLU A 68 0.25 7.30 23.41
N ILE A 69 1.00 8.29 23.88
CA ILE A 69 2.26 8.09 24.64
C ILE A 69 2.11 7.12 25.83
N SER A 70 0.91 7.04 26.43
CA SER A 70 0.60 6.14 27.55
C SER A 70 0.55 4.65 27.20
N THR A 71 0.44 4.31 25.91
CA THR A 71 0.30 2.92 25.43
C THR A 71 1.57 2.36 24.79
N ASP A 72 2.64 3.15 24.66
CA ASP A 72 3.94 2.65 24.19
C ASP A 72 4.53 1.61 25.15
N CYS A 73 4.90 0.46 24.59
CA CYS A 73 5.58 -0.61 25.32
C CYS A 73 6.35 -1.54 24.36
N PRO A 74 7.31 -2.35 24.86
CA PRO A 74 8.08 -3.27 24.02
C PRO A 74 7.23 -4.24 23.19
N SER A 75 6.11 -4.73 23.73
CA SER A 75 5.20 -5.63 23.01
C SER A 75 4.54 -4.97 21.82
N LEU A 76 4.08 -3.72 21.96
CA LEU A 76 3.52 -2.94 20.87
C LEU A 76 4.58 -2.69 19.78
N ARG A 77 5.81 -2.33 20.18
CA ARG A 77 6.94 -2.14 19.25
C ARG A 77 7.31 -3.43 18.50
N ALA A 78 7.26 -4.58 19.17
CA ALA A 78 7.49 -5.88 18.54
C ALA A 78 6.41 -6.21 17.49
N GLU A 79 5.13 -5.98 17.78
CA GLU A 79 4.04 -6.18 16.80
C GLU A 79 4.14 -5.19 15.63
N MET A 80 4.55 -3.94 15.88
CA MET A 80 4.86 -2.99 14.81
C MET A 80 5.98 -3.49 13.90
N HIS A 81 7.08 -3.96 14.48
CA HIS A 81 8.19 -4.51 13.70
C HIS A 81 7.71 -5.71 12.85
N LYS A 82 7.02 -6.68 13.46
CA LYS A 82 6.51 -7.86 12.78
C LYS A 82 5.56 -7.51 11.64
N THR A 83 4.60 -6.62 11.89
CA THR A 83 3.66 -6.14 10.89
C THR A 83 4.39 -5.43 9.75
N ARG A 84 5.39 -4.60 10.09
CA ARG A 84 6.20 -3.86 9.13
C ARG A 84 6.98 -4.80 8.20
N THR A 85 7.70 -5.75 8.77
CA THR A 85 8.51 -6.72 8.01
C THR A 85 7.64 -7.55 7.08
N LYS A 86 6.51 -8.08 7.57
CA LYS A 86 5.54 -8.80 6.72
C LYS A 86 4.97 -7.89 5.63
N GLY A 87 4.68 -6.62 5.94
CA GLY A 87 4.23 -5.63 4.96
C GLY A 87 5.23 -5.40 3.84
N CYS A 88 6.52 -5.26 4.17
CA CYS A 88 7.60 -5.10 3.19
C CYS A 88 7.74 -6.35 2.28
N GLU A 89 7.66 -7.55 2.86
CA GLU A 89 7.68 -8.81 2.11
C GLU A 89 6.49 -8.90 1.16
N MET A 90 5.27 -8.64 1.64
CA MET A 90 4.05 -8.70 0.83
C MET A 90 4.04 -7.67 -0.29
N ALA A 91 4.54 -6.44 -0.05
CA ALA A 91 4.69 -5.45 -1.10
C ALA A 91 5.62 -5.93 -2.22
N ARG A 92 6.77 -6.52 -1.86
CA ARG A 92 7.71 -7.11 -2.82
C ARG A 92 7.08 -8.25 -3.61
N THR A 93 6.40 -9.17 -2.94
CA THR A 93 5.70 -10.29 -3.58
C THR A 93 4.59 -9.80 -4.51
N ALA A 94 3.79 -8.82 -4.09
CA ALA A 94 2.74 -8.23 -4.92
C ALA A 94 3.32 -7.64 -6.21
N HIS A 95 4.40 -6.86 -6.11
CA HIS A 95 5.09 -6.30 -7.28
C HIS A 95 5.63 -7.40 -8.19
N GLN A 96 6.32 -8.41 -7.65
CA GLN A 96 6.86 -9.53 -8.43
C GLN A 96 5.77 -10.29 -9.19
N ASN A 97 4.67 -10.62 -8.51
CA ASN A 97 3.53 -11.30 -9.13
C ASN A 97 2.91 -10.43 -10.22
N LEU A 98 2.78 -9.13 -9.98
CA LEU A 98 2.19 -8.20 -10.93
C LEU A 98 3.08 -8.03 -12.17
N SER A 99 4.39 -7.86 -12.00
CA SER A 99 5.34 -7.84 -13.12
C SER A 99 5.31 -9.13 -13.94
N ALA A 100 5.14 -10.30 -13.30
CA ALA A 100 5.09 -11.58 -13.99
C ALA A 100 3.84 -11.75 -14.88
N ILE A 101 2.70 -11.15 -14.50
CA ILE A 101 1.43 -11.26 -15.24
C ILE A 101 1.18 -10.12 -16.22
N SER A 102 2.01 -9.07 -16.23
CA SER A 102 1.78 -7.85 -17.04
C SER A 102 1.96 -8.05 -18.55
N GLY A 103 2.56 -9.17 -18.98
CA GLY A 103 2.76 -9.49 -20.39
C GLY A 103 3.73 -8.54 -21.12
N PRO A 104 4.14 -8.86 -22.36
CA PRO A 104 4.95 -7.96 -23.18
C PRO A 104 4.17 -6.71 -23.63
N GLU A 105 4.89 -5.58 -23.75
CA GLU A 105 4.38 -4.21 -23.97
C GLU A 105 3.40 -4.02 -25.15
N ASP A 106 3.37 -4.93 -26.14
CA ASP A 106 2.58 -4.83 -27.37
C ASP A 106 1.20 -5.54 -27.31
N GLY A 107 0.84 -6.18 -26.19
CA GLY A 107 -0.44 -6.88 -26.00
C GLY A 107 -1.55 -6.01 -25.39
N GLU A 108 -2.83 -6.37 -25.63
CA GLU A 108 -3.94 -5.80 -24.85
C GLU A 108 -3.84 -6.24 -23.39
N ILE A 109 -3.42 -5.32 -22.52
CA ILE A 109 -3.31 -5.57 -21.08
C ILE A 109 -4.70 -5.69 -20.48
N HIS A 110 -4.94 -6.78 -19.76
CA HIS A 110 -6.22 -7.02 -19.11
C HIS A 110 -6.53 -5.89 -18.12
N PRO A 111 -7.72 -5.23 -18.18
CA PRO A 111 -8.04 -4.06 -17.34
C PRO A 111 -7.88 -4.28 -15.83
N GLU A 112 -8.04 -5.53 -15.41
CA GLU A 112 -7.85 -5.92 -14.01
C GLU A 112 -6.40 -5.81 -13.54
N ILE A 113 -5.42 -6.06 -14.41
CA ILE A 113 -4.01 -5.89 -14.09
C ILE A 113 -3.74 -4.41 -13.83
N CYS A 114 -4.29 -3.51 -14.67
CA CYS A 114 -4.20 -2.07 -14.45
C CYS A 114 -4.78 -1.64 -13.09
N ARG A 115 -5.93 -2.22 -12.69
CA ARG A 115 -6.52 -1.97 -11.36
C ARG A 115 -5.59 -2.43 -10.24
N LEU A 116 -4.93 -3.58 -10.39
CA LEU A 116 -3.97 -4.08 -9.41
C LEU A 116 -2.73 -3.17 -9.29
N PHE A 117 -2.23 -2.60 -10.40
CA PHE A 117 -1.16 -1.59 -10.36
C PHE A 117 -1.57 -0.36 -9.57
N ILE A 118 -2.74 0.21 -9.87
CA ILE A 118 -3.27 1.37 -9.16
C ILE A 118 -3.42 1.04 -7.67
N GLN A 119 -4.03 -0.10 -7.34
CA GLN A 119 -4.26 -0.51 -5.97
C GLN A 119 -2.94 -0.69 -5.20
N LEU A 120 -1.97 -1.38 -5.79
CA LEU A 120 -0.66 -1.58 -5.17
C LEU A 120 0.09 -0.27 -4.99
N GLN A 121 0.05 0.63 -5.98
CA GLN A 121 0.66 1.96 -5.88
C GLN A 121 0.06 2.75 -4.72
N CYS A 122 -1.27 2.86 -4.66
CA CYS A 122 -1.95 3.57 -3.59
C CYS A 122 -1.65 2.94 -2.22
N CYS A 123 -1.65 1.61 -2.12
CA CYS A 123 -1.31 0.93 -0.86
C CYS A 123 0.13 1.24 -0.42
N LEU A 124 1.08 1.24 -1.35
CA LEU A 124 2.49 1.50 -1.05
C LEU A 124 2.74 2.96 -0.66
N GLU A 125 2.07 3.93 -1.31
CA GLU A 125 2.12 5.35 -0.94
C GLU A 125 1.54 5.61 0.46
N MET A 126 0.40 4.99 0.77
CA MET A 126 -0.17 5.03 2.11
C MET A 126 0.79 4.41 3.13
N TYR A 127 1.36 3.25 2.83
CA TYR A 127 2.27 2.55 3.73
C TYR A 127 3.53 3.37 4.05
N LEU A 128 4.13 3.99 3.04
CA LEU A 128 5.26 4.91 3.20
C LEU A 128 4.89 6.11 4.09
N THR A 129 3.67 6.62 3.96
CA THR A 129 3.17 7.72 4.79
C THR A 129 3.02 7.28 6.25
N GLU A 130 2.50 6.08 6.50
CA GLU A 130 2.38 5.54 7.86
C GLU A 130 3.76 5.21 8.48
N MET A 131 4.71 4.70 7.68
CA MET A 131 6.11 4.54 8.10
C MET A 131 6.73 5.88 8.53
N LEU A 132 6.55 6.94 7.74
CA LEU A 132 7.06 8.26 8.09
C LEU A 132 6.47 8.78 9.40
N LYS A 133 5.14 8.66 9.58
CA LYS A 133 4.48 9.02 10.84
C LYS A 133 5.06 8.25 12.02
N SER A 134 5.31 6.96 11.86
CA SER A 134 5.88 6.12 12.92
C SER A 134 7.28 6.59 13.36
N VAL A 135 8.13 6.98 12.40
CA VAL A 135 9.46 7.58 12.70
C VAL A 135 9.30 8.88 13.49
N CYS A 136 8.41 9.78 13.04
CA CYS A 136 8.18 11.06 13.73
C CYS A 136 7.66 10.87 15.16
N LEU A 137 6.74 9.93 15.38
CA LEU A 137 6.17 9.66 16.70
C LEU A 137 7.21 9.03 17.64
N LEU A 138 7.94 8.01 17.18
CA LEU A 138 9.01 7.39 17.95
C LEU A 138 10.13 8.38 18.29
N GLY A 139 10.50 9.26 17.34
CA GLY A 139 11.46 10.33 17.58
C GLY A 139 10.95 11.34 18.63
N SER A 140 9.66 11.65 18.62
CA SER A 140 9.05 12.53 19.64
C SER A 140 9.07 11.90 21.03
N LEU A 141 8.84 10.58 21.14
CA LEU A 141 8.95 9.83 22.40
C LEU A 141 10.37 9.86 22.97
N GLN A 142 11.40 9.74 22.11
CA GLN A 142 12.79 9.89 22.56
C GLN A 142 13.07 11.27 23.17
N LEU A 143 12.53 12.34 22.57
CA LEU A 143 12.70 13.71 23.05
C LEU A 143 11.96 13.98 24.36
N HIS A 144 10.71 13.52 24.49
CA HIS A 144 9.92 13.69 25.71
C HIS A 144 10.58 13.02 26.92
N ARG A 145 11.17 11.83 26.73
CA ARG A 145 11.91 11.12 27.80
C ARG A 145 13.19 11.85 28.17
N LYS A 146 13.90 12.43 27.19
CA LYS A 146 15.09 13.27 27.44
C LYS A 146 14.74 14.52 28.25
N GLY A 147 13.63 15.21 27.94
CA GLY A 147 13.20 16.41 28.67
C GLY A 147 12.83 16.16 30.14
N LYS A 148 12.24 14.99 30.45
CA LYS A 148 11.85 14.65 31.83
C LYS A 148 13.04 14.35 32.76
N HIS A 149 14.21 14.01 32.22
CA HIS A 149 15.44 13.80 33.00
C HIS A 149 16.21 15.08 33.32
N PHE A 150 16.02 16.18 32.57
CA PHE A 150 16.69 17.47 32.85
C PHE A 150 15.85 18.44 33.70
N SER A 151 14.54 18.23 33.81
CA SER A 151 13.61 19.12 34.53
C SER A 151 13.44 18.77 36.02
N GLY A 152 14.46 18.19 36.65
CA GLY A 152 14.51 17.93 38.10
C GLY A 152 15.62 18.68 38.85
N ALA A 153 16.48 19.41 38.14
CA ALA A 153 17.66 20.07 38.73
C ALA A 153 17.49 21.60 38.83
N THR A 154 16.37 22.04 39.39
CA THR A 154 16.22 23.43 39.88
C THR A 154 15.42 23.40 41.18
N ASN A 155 16.08 23.05 42.27
CA ASN A 155 15.60 23.37 43.61
C ASN A 155 16.71 24.09 44.38
N VAL A 156 16.61 25.42 44.31
CA VAL A 156 16.84 26.39 45.39
C VAL A 156 17.71 25.89 46.54
N GLU A 157 19.00 26.20 46.50
CA GLU A 157 19.86 26.13 47.69
C GLU A 157 19.58 27.36 48.57
N SER A 158 18.56 27.24 49.44
CA SER A 158 18.32 28.16 50.55
C SER A 158 18.70 27.48 51.86
N LYS A 159 19.84 27.93 52.39
CA LYS A 159 20.24 28.02 53.80
C LYS A 159 19.70 27.00 54.83
N LYS A 160 20.69 26.34 55.43
CA LYS A 160 20.90 26.09 56.87
C LYS A 160 20.40 24.75 57.43
N GLU A 161 21.39 24.05 57.96
CA GLU A 161 21.47 22.77 58.66
C GLU A 161 20.82 22.78 60.05
N ASP A 162 20.53 21.55 60.53
CA ASP A 162 20.13 21.05 61.85
C ASP A 162 18.62 21.01 62.23
N SER A 163 18.01 19.79 62.23
CA SER A 163 17.28 19.20 63.37
C SER A 163 16.51 17.89 63.03
N SER A 164 16.98 16.76 63.59
CA SER A 164 16.33 15.50 64.08
C SER A 164 15.06 14.84 63.46
N ASP A 165 15.24 13.55 63.12
CA ASP A 165 14.44 12.32 63.38
C ASP A 165 12.90 12.30 63.43
N ILE A 166 12.28 11.61 62.44
CA ILE A 166 11.16 10.64 62.61
C ILE A 166 11.26 9.59 61.48
N PRO A 167 11.11 8.26 61.71
CA PRO A 167 11.01 7.28 60.63
C PRO A 167 9.53 7.10 60.23
N ILE A 168 9.15 7.61 59.06
CA ILE A 168 7.86 7.28 58.45
C ILE A 168 8.15 6.44 57.20
N LEU A 169 7.61 5.23 57.23
CA LEU A 169 7.60 4.26 56.14
C LEU A 169 6.97 4.91 54.90
N GLU A 170 7.79 5.36 53.97
CA GLU A 170 7.37 5.66 52.60
C GLU A 170 7.77 4.47 51.74
N ASP A 171 6.74 3.81 51.19
CA ASP A 171 6.85 2.76 50.19
C ASP A 171 7.89 3.17 49.15
N THR A 172 9.04 2.51 49.21
CA THR A 172 10.01 2.50 48.12
C THR A 172 9.37 1.76 46.96
N SER A 173 8.52 2.46 46.21
CA SER A 173 8.30 2.17 44.80
C SER A 173 9.65 2.39 44.11
N SER A 174 10.47 1.34 44.13
CA SER A 174 11.70 1.24 43.39
C SER A 174 11.37 1.41 41.91
N THR A 175 11.49 2.64 41.40
CA THR A 175 11.57 2.84 39.96
C THR A 175 12.83 2.09 39.50
N PRO A 176 12.73 1.15 38.55
CA PRO A 176 13.90 0.45 38.03
C PRO A 176 14.87 1.48 37.42
N PRO A 177 16.18 1.19 37.36
CA PRO A 177 17.12 1.98 36.58
C PRO A 177 16.88 1.79 35.07
N ASP A 178 15.75 2.25 34.54
CA ASP A 178 15.39 2.14 33.12
C ASP A 178 15.94 3.32 32.30
N CYS A 179 17.27 3.47 32.24
CA CYS A 179 17.88 4.59 31.52
C CYS A 179 19.37 4.30 31.26
N PRO A 180 19.78 3.58 30.19
CA PRO A 180 19.76 4.03 28.77
C PRO A 180 19.34 2.97 27.72
N GLN A 181 19.08 1.71 28.10
CA GLN A 181 18.82 0.62 27.13
C GLN A 181 17.55 0.84 26.31
N THR A 182 16.49 1.37 26.92
CA THR A 182 15.21 1.62 26.22
C THR A 182 15.36 2.67 25.12
N TYR A 183 16.20 3.69 25.31
CA TYR A 183 16.50 4.69 24.28
C TYR A 183 17.21 4.07 23.09
N PHE A 184 18.23 3.24 23.35
CA PHE A 184 18.96 2.52 22.32
C PHE A 184 18.02 1.66 21.46
N LEU A 185 17.07 0.96 22.08
CA LEU A 185 16.08 0.16 21.36
C LEU A 185 15.17 1.00 20.45
N VAL A 186 14.69 2.16 20.91
CA VAL A 186 13.85 3.04 20.06
C VAL A 186 14.66 3.63 18.91
N ALA A 187 15.94 3.94 19.11
CA ALA A 187 16.82 4.42 18.03
C ALA A 187 17.01 3.34 16.95
N THR A 188 17.27 2.10 17.35
CA THR A 188 17.34 0.96 16.43
C THR A 188 16.02 0.75 15.67
N ASP A 189 14.87 0.89 16.34
CA ASP A 189 13.56 0.80 15.69
C ASP A 189 13.40 1.85 14.59
N ILE A 190 13.78 3.11 14.86
CA ILE A 190 13.73 4.20 13.88
C ILE A 190 14.63 3.89 12.67
N GLU A 191 15.90 3.54 12.89
CA GLU A 191 16.85 3.23 11.81
C GLU A 191 16.35 2.08 10.93
N ASN A 192 15.74 1.06 11.54
CA ASN A 192 15.13 -0.04 10.81
C ASN A 192 13.94 0.42 9.94
N ILE A 193 13.06 1.27 10.47
CA ILE A 193 11.92 1.81 9.71
C ILE A 193 12.43 2.68 8.55
N GLU A 194 13.44 3.52 8.75
CA GLU A 194 14.00 4.37 7.71
C GLU A 194 14.64 3.57 6.57
N ARG A 195 15.34 2.48 6.91
CA ARG A 195 15.88 1.53 5.92
C ARG A 195 14.77 0.90 5.09
N ASP A 196 13.76 0.34 5.75
CA ASP A 196 12.62 -0.30 5.10
C ASP A 196 11.84 0.71 4.23
N MET A 197 11.67 1.95 4.71
CA MET A 197 11.03 3.03 3.97
C MET A 197 11.81 3.37 2.68
N THR A 198 13.15 3.36 2.75
CA THR A 198 14.00 3.59 1.56
C THR A 198 13.82 2.46 0.54
N GLU A 199 13.79 1.21 0.99
CA GLU A 199 13.50 0.06 0.13
C GLU A 199 12.11 0.15 -0.51
N MET A 200 11.09 0.51 0.26
CA MET A 200 9.72 0.65 -0.22
C MET A 200 9.56 1.82 -1.20
N LYS A 201 10.32 2.92 -1.04
CA LYS A 201 10.39 4.00 -2.04
C LYS A 201 11.00 3.51 -3.35
N ASN A 202 12.08 2.74 -3.28
CA ASN A 202 12.70 2.14 -4.48
C ASN A 202 11.73 1.17 -5.17
N LEU A 203 10.95 0.40 -4.41
CA LEU A 203 9.90 -0.45 -4.96
C LEU A 203 8.79 0.36 -5.65
N LEU A 204 8.37 1.48 -5.06
CA LEU A 204 7.36 2.37 -5.65
C LEU A 204 7.85 2.96 -6.97
N SER A 205 9.13 3.38 -7.04
CA SER A 205 9.73 3.85 -8.30
C SER A 205 9.70 2.76 -9.37
N LYS A 206 10.11 1.52 -9.04
CA LYS A 206 10.05 0.37 -9.96
C LYS A 206 8.63 0.04 -10.41
N LEU A 207 7.66 0.13 -9.51
CA LEU A 207 6.25 -0.09 -9.84
C LEU A 207 5.75 0.91 -10.88
N ARG A 208 6.11 2.20 -10.74
CA ARG A 208 5.75 3.25 -11.70
C ARG A 208 6.46 3.08 -13.05
N GLU A 209 7.72 2.62 -13.03
CA GLU A 209 8.48 2.34 -14.26
C GLU A 209 7.86 1.20 -15.07
N THR A 210 7.39 0.15 -14.39
CA THR A 210 6.80 -1.06 -14.96
C THR A 210 5.29 -0.97 -15.19
N MET A 211 4.70 0.20 -14.94
CA MET A 211 3.26 0.39 -15.07
C MET A 211 2.83 0.39 -16.56
N PRO A 212 1.73 -0.31 -16.90
CA PRO A 212 1.16 -0.32 -18.25
C PRO A 212 1.04 1.07 -18.88
N LEU A 213 1.36 1.19 -20.18
CA LEU A 213 1.25 2.44 -20.94
C LEU A 213 -0.10 3.18 -20.82
N PRO A 214 -1.27 2.50 -20.76
CA PRO A 214 -2.54 3.19 -20.52
C PRO A 214 -2.60 3.99 -19.21
N LEU A 215 -1.80 3.61 -18.21
CA LEU A 215 -1.68 4.30 -16.93
C LEU A 215 -0.54 5.33 -16.95
N LYS A 216 0.60 5.01 -17.55
CA LYS A 216 1.78 5.90 -17.61
C LYS A 216 1.49 7.24 -18.30
N ASN A 217 0.65 7.22 -19.33
CA ASN A 217 0.25 8.44 -20.05
C ASN A 217 -0.78 9.31 -19.29
N GLN A 218 -1.29 8.85 -18.13
CA GLN A 218 -2.21 9.64 -17.29
C GLN A 218 -1.49 10.43 -16.17
N ASP A 219 -0.30 9.98 -15.75
CA ASP A 219 0.42 10.57 -14.63
C ASP A 219 1.12 11.89 -14.97
N ASP A 220 1.40 12.18 -16.25
CA ASP A 220 2.13 13.38 -16.68
C ASP A 220 1.31 14.68 -16.68
N SER A 221 0.02 14.66 -16.32
CA SER A 221 -0.84 15.85 -16.49
C SER A 221 -1.63 16.39 -15.29
N SER A 222 -1.73 15.76 -14.10
CA SER A 222 -2.54 16.43 -13.05
C SER A 222 -2.46 15.98 -11.58
N LEU A 223 -1.92 14.81 -11.20
CA LEU A 223 -2.24 14.28 -9.86
C LEU A 223 -1.25 14.60 -8.73
N LEU A 224 -0.06 15.13 -9.02
CA LEU A 224 0.98 15.41 -8.00
C LEU A 224 1.51 16.85 -7.99
N ASN A 225 0.78 17.82 -8.58
CA ASN A 225 1.08 19.23 -8.31
C ASN A 225 0.55 19.61 -6.92
N LEU A 226 1.35 19.37 -5.88
CA LEU A 226 1.17 19.88 -4.53
C LEU A 226 1.44 21.40 -4.41
N THR A 227 1.25 22.17 -5.49
CA THR A 227 1.09 23.62 -5.37
C THR A 227 -0.34 23.90 -4.89
N PRO A 228 -0.53 24.65 -3.79
CA PRO A 228 -1.87 24.97 -3.32
C PRO A 228 -2.53 25.93 -4.31
N TYR A 229 -3.21 25.39 -5.32
CA TYR A 229 -4.16 26.16 -6.09
C TYR A 229 -5.34 26.48 -5.16
N PRO A 230 -5.72 27.76 -4.98
CA PRO A 230 -6.81 28.10 -4.09
C PRO A 230 -8.08 27.44 -4.63
N LEU A 231 -8.65 26.52 -3.85
CA LEU A 231 -9.99 25.99 -4.08
C LEU A 231 -11.01 27.10 -3.83
N VAL A 232 -11.10 28.06 -4.74
CA VAL A 232 -12.23 28.97 -4.81
C VAL A 232 -13.41 28.14 -5.27
N ARG A 233 -14.11 27.55 -4.30
CA ARG A 233 -15.45 27.01 -4.51
C ARG A 233 -16.31 28.20 -4.92
N GLN A 234 -16.46 28.43 -6.23
CA GLN A 234 -17.44 29.38 -6.73
C GLN A 234 -18.81 28.86 -6.34
N ARG A 235 -19.30 29.31 -5.18
CA ARG A 235 -20.69 29.18 -4.81
C ARG A 235 -21.44 29.98 -5.86
N LYS A 236 -22.12 29.29 -6.78
CA LYS A 236 -23.02 29.88 -7.77
C LYS A 236 -23.99 30.77 -7.02
N ARG A 237 -23.72 32.09 -6.98
CA ARG A 237 -24.63 33.08 -6.38
C ARG A 237 -25.90 32.98 -7.20
N ARG A 238 -26.94 32.37 -6.64
CA ARG A 238 -28.29 32.60 -7.14
C ARG A 238 -28.55 34.08 -6.87
N PHE A 239 -28.60 34.87 -7.94
CA PHE A 239 -29.12 36.23 -7.88
C PHE A 239 -30.54 36.16 -7.34
N PHE A 240 -30.74 36.48 -6.07
CA PHE A 240 -32.03 36.97 -5.60
C PHE A 240 -32.01 38.48 -5.82
N GLY A 241 -32.70 38.92 -6.87
CA GLY A 241 -32.95 40.33 -7.11
C GLY A 241 -33.82 40.87 -5.98
N LEU A 242 -33.18 41.56 -5.04
CA LEU A 242 -33.86 42.47 -4.12
C LEU A 242 -33.98 43.82 -4.82
N CYS A 243 -35.16 44.08 -5.36
CA CYS A 243 -35.59 45.44 -5.72
C CYS A 243 -35.75 46.24 -4.43
N CYS A 244 -34.76 47.06 -4.09
CA CYS A 244 -34.97 48.17 -3.17
C CYS A 244 -35.47 49.37 -3.98
N LEU A 245 -36.79 49.56 -3.98
CA LEU A 245 -37.40 50.86 -4.26
C LEU A 245 -37.00 51.81 -3.13
N VAL A 246 -36.14 52.77 -3.41
CA VAL A 246 -35.99 53.96 -2.57
C VAL A 246 -36.91 55.02 -3.17
N SER A 247 -38.06 55.22 -2.53
CA SER A 247 -38.79 56.47 -2.60
C SER A 247 -38.12 57.45 -1.65
N SER A 248 -37.62 58.57 -2.18
CA SER A 248 -37.69 59.93 -1.63
C SER A 248 -37.12 60.89 -2.67
#